data_AF-A0A2P6QG85-F1
#
_entry.id   AF-A0A2P6QG85-F1
#
_cell.length_a   1.000
_cell.length_b   1.000
_cell.length_c   1.000
_cell.angle_alpha   90.00
_cell.angle_beta   90.00
_cell.angle_gamma   90.00
#
_symmetry.space_group_name_H-M   'P 1'
#
loop_
_entity.id
_entity.type
_entity.pdbx_description
1 polymer ?
#
loop_
_entity_poly.entity_id
_entity_poly.type
_entity_poly.pdbx_seq_one_letter_code
_entity_poly.pdbx_strand_id
1 'polypeptide(L)'
;MATLHLNNLLPNPTSFKSTFSTRPRPRSNSVRCGGGEATQVSSSSETNRVTVSNGNDSLDICRVLNGMWQTSGAWGRIDRDDAVEAMLRYADAGLSTFDMADHCKTVSLSISDF
;
A
#
# COMPACT_ATOMS: atom_id res chain seq x y z
N MET A 1 51.71 -31.43 -36.89
CA MET A 1 50.87 -30.51 -37.68
C MET A 1 49.59 -30.27 -36.89
N ALA A 2 49.31 -28.98 -36.66
CA ALA A 2 48.15 -28.32 -36.04
C ALA A 2 47.21 -29.13 -35.10
N THR A 3 47.35 -28.87 -33.80
CA THR A 3 46.26 -28.96 -32.83
C THR A 3 45.28 -27.79 -33.06
N LEU A 4 44.00 -28.08 -33.31
CA LEU A 4 42.95 -27.06 -33.33
C LEU A 4 42.30 -26.97 -31.95
N HIS A 5 42.63 -25.89 -31.25
CA HIS A 5 42.00 -25.41 -30.03
C HIS A 5 40.54 -25.03 -30.32
N LEU A 6 39.59 -25.50 -29.53
CA LEU A 6 38.24 -24.97 -29.49
C LEU A 6 37.89 -24.57 -28.05
N ASN A 7 38.08 -23.27 -27.76
CA ASN A 7 37.67 -22.65 -26.52
C ASN A 7 36.22 -22.16 -26.68
N ASN A 8 35.23 -22.89 -26.18
CA ASN A 8 33.88 -22.35 -26.05
C ASN A 8 33.76 -21.58 -24.74
N LEU A 9 33.83 -20.26 -24.90
CA LEU A 9 33.47 -19.21 -23.95
C LEU A 9 31.97 -19.34 -23.59
N LEU A 10 31.69 -19.72 -22.35
CA LEU A 10 30.45 -19.36 -21.68
C LEU A 10 30.82 -18.67 -20.36
N PRO A 11 30.44 -17.39 -20.15
CA PRO A 11 30.74 -16.70 -18.92
C PRO A 11 29.91 -17.26 -17.76
N ASN A 12 30.62 -17.67 -16.72
CA ASN A 12 30.10 -17.99 -15.39
C ASN A 12 29.30 -16.78 -14.85
N PRO A 13 28.05 -16.91 -14.35
CA PRO A 13 27.33 -15.79 -13.76
C PRO A 13 28.09 -15.33 -12.51
N THR A 14 28.78 -14.21 -12.65
CA THR A 14 29.49 -13.57 -11.56
C THR A 14 28.48 -13.10 -10.52
N SER A 15 28.80 -13.40 -9.26
CA SER A 15 28.14 -12.89 -8.06
C SER A 15 27.86 -11.39 -8.21
N PHE A 16 26.59 -11.00 -8.09
CA PHE A 16 26.15 -9.62 -8.10
C PHE A 16 26.67 -8.92 -6.82
N LYS A 17 27.87 -8.34 -6.88
CA LYS A 17 28.39 -7.45 -5.83
C LYS A 17 27.61 -6.13 -5.89
N SER A 18 26.59 -6.01 -5.05
CA SER A 18 25.95 -4.73 -4.75
C SER A 18 27.00 -3.80 -4.15
N THR A 19 27.52 -2.88 -4.96
CA THR A 19 28.34 -1.77 -4.48
C THR A 19 27.36 -0.72 -3.98
N PHE A 20 27.20 -0.64 -2.66
CA PHE A 20 26.36 0.37 -2.02
C PHE A 20 26.99 1.76 -2.23
N SER A 21 26.61 2.42 -3.32
CA SER A 21 26.94 3.83 -3.54
C SER A 21 26.14 4.66 -2.55
N THR A 22 26.80 5.22 -1.54
CA THR A 22 26.26 6.23 -0.63
C THR A 22 26.00 7.53 -1.39
N ARG A 23 24.90 7.60 -2.14
CA ARG A 23 24.34 8.88 -2.56
C ARG A 23 23.70 9.55 -1.35
N PRO A 24 24.01 10.84 -1.04
CA PRO A 24 23.29 11.58 -0.03
C PRO A 24 21.81 11.61 -0.37
N ARG A 25 20.96 11.15 0.56
CA ARG A 25 19.51 11.23 0.42
C ARG A 25 19.11 12.72 0.35
N PRO A 26 18.28 13.16 -0.61
CA PRO A 26 17.69 14.48 -0.53
C PRO A 26 16.87 14.54 0.77
N ARG A 27 17.02 15.65 1.50
CA ARG A 27 16.35 15.86 2.79
C ARG A 27 14.85 15.61 2.60
N SER A 28 14.31 14.60 3.29
CA SER A 28 12.87 14.47 3.45
C SER A 28 12.35 15.77 4.04
N ASN A 29 11.46 16.45 3.33
CA ASN A 29 10.63 17.47 3.94
C ASN A 29 9.80 16.74 5.02
N SER A 30 10.25 16.85 6.27
CA SER A 30 9.50 16.39 7.42
C SER A 30 8.26 17.27 7.51
N VAL A 31 7.14 16.77 6.99
CA VAL A 31 5.84 17.29 7.37
C VAL A 31 5.67 16.89 8.83
N ARG A 32 5.87 17.84 9.73
CA ARG A 32 5.52 17.68 11.14
C ARG A 32 3.99 17.64 11.22
N CYS A 33 3.42 16.45 11.27
CA CYS A 33 2.09 16.29 11.87
C CYS A 33 2.27 16.63 13.35
N GLY A 34 1.55 17.66 13.83
CA GLY A 34 1.76 18.26 15.13
C GLY A 34 1.81 17.21 16.26
N GLY A 35 2.83 17.33 17.12
CA GLY A 35 2.87 16.63 18.39
C GLY A 35 1.82 17.23 19.31
N GLY A 36 0.62 16.67 19.28
CA GLY A 36 -0.42 16.90 20.26
C GLY A 36 -0.51 15.67 21.16
N GLU A 37 -0.45 15.92 22.46
CA GLU A 37 -0.92 15.00 23.50
C GLU A 37 -2.24 14.34 23.09
N ALA A 38 -2.42 13.05 23.42
CA ALA A 38 -3.60 12.25 23.11
C ALA A 38 -4.85 12.84 23.76
N THR A 39 -5.35 13.93 23.17
CA THR A 39 -6.59 14.57 23.54
C THR A 39 -7.68 13.71 22.95
N GLN A 40 -8.50 13.13 23.82
CA GLN A 40 -9.73 12.46 23.41
C GLN A 40 -10.63 13.51 22.74
N VAL A 41 -10.57 13.58 21.41
CA VAL A 41 -11.50 14.34 20.60
C VAL A 41 -12.84 13.64 20.71
N SER A 42 -13.77 14.27 21.41
CA SER A 42 -15.18 13.93 21.32
C SER A 42 -15.62 14.06 19.86
N SER A 43 -15.97 12.94 19.25
CA SER A 43 -16.35 12.79 17.85
C SER A 43 -17.61 13.59 17.51
N SER A 44 -17.46 14.86 17.13
CA SER A 44 -18.46 15.56 16.34
C SER A 44 -18.41 15.01 14.91
N SER A 45 -19.25 14.02 14.67
CA SER A 45 -19.31 13.10 13.52
C SER A 45 -19.57 13.71 12.13
N GLU A 46 -19.42 15.02 11.94
CA GLU A 46 -19.75 15.68 10.66
C GLU A 46 -18.55 16.22 9.87
N THR A 47 -17.40 16.51 10.49
CA THR A 47 -16.33 17.25 9.79
C THR A 47 -15.44 16.39 8.88
N ASN A 48 -15.41 15.05 9.06
CA ASN A 48 -14.52 14.18 8.28
C ASN A 48 -15.16 13.59 7.02
N ARG A 49 -16.43 13.89 6.73
CA ARG A 49 -17.18 13.36 5.58
C ARG A 49 -17.36 14.41 4.49
N VAL A 50 -17.55 13.97 3.26
CA VAL A 50 -17.81 14.83 2.11
C VAL A 50 -18.67 14.08 1.11
N THR A 51 -19.69 14.76 0.59
CA THR A 51 -20.47 14.25 -0.53
C THR A 51 -19.79 14.64 -1.84
N VAL A 52 -19.45 13.66 -2.66
CA VAL A 52 -18.99 13.87 -4.03
C VAL A 52 -20.15 13.59 -4.98
N SER A 53 -20.27 14.35 -6.07
CA SER A 53 -21.37 14.22 -7.03
C SER A 53 -20.85 14.07 -8.46
N ASN A 54 -21.51 13.22 -9.24
CA ASN A 54 -21.26 13.06 -10.67
C ASN A 54 -22.60 12.95 -11.42
N GLY A 55 -22.97 14.01 -12.14
CA GLY A 55 -24.29 14.08 -12.79
C GLY A 55 -25.42 14.01 -11.76
N ASN A 56 -26.27 12.99 -11.85
CA ASN A 56 -27.36 12.73 -10.91
C ASN A 56 -26.95 11.83 -9.74
N ASP A 57 -25.72 11.32 -9.73
CA ASP A 57 -25.22 10.44 -8.67
C ASP A 57 -24.50 11.25 -7.60
N SER A 58 -24.61 10.80 -6.35
CA SER A 58 -23.85 11.34 -5.23
C SER A 58 -23.44 10.24 -4.27
N LEU A 59 -22.27 10.40 -3.66
CA LEU A 59 -21.72 9.46 -2.71
C LEU A 59 -21.15 10.23 -1.51
N ASP A 60 -21.55 9.83 -0.31
CA ASP A 60 -20.99 10.35 0.92
C ASP A 60 -19.79 9.50 1.37
N ILE A 61 -18.60 10.10 1.37
CA ILE A 61 -17.33 9.44 1.65
C ILE A 61 -16.63 10.05 2.86
N CYS A 62 -15.76 9.31 3.52
CA CYS A 62 -14.78 9.93 4.41
C CYS A 62 -13.71 10.64 3.55
N ARG A 63 -13.24 11.80 4.02
CA ARG A 63 -12.23 12.62 3.31
C ARG A 63 -10.88 11.93 3.18
N VAL A 64 -10.61 10.93 4.02
CA VAL A 64 -9.38 10.13 4.01
C VAL A 64 -9.69 8.79 3.36
N LEU A 65 -8.99 8.48 2.27
CA LEU A 65 -9.13 7.20 1.55
C LEU A 65 -8.11 6.19 2.06
N ASN A 66 -8.55 4.94 2.25
CA ASN A 66 -7.67 3.83 2.59
C ASN A 66 -7.21 3.13 1.30
N GLY A 67 -5.94 3.29 0.94
CA GLY A 67 -5.36 2.59 -0.21
C GLY A 67 -5.15 1.10 0.08
N MET A 68 -5.76 0.22 -0.72
CA MET A 68 -5.72 -1.22 -0.47
C MET A 68 -4.50 -1.93 -1.08
N TRP A 69 -3.46 -1.22 -1.51
CA TRP A 69 -2.30 -1.86 -2.17
C TRP A 69 -1.62 -2.95 -1.30
N GLN A 70 -1.68 -2.83 0.03
CA GLN A 70 -1.19 -3.82 0.99
C GLN A 70 -1.94 -5.15 0.90
N THR A 71 -3.17 -5.14 0.39
CA THR A 71 -3.99 -6.35 0.24
C THR A 71 -3.86 -7.00 -1.15
N SER A 72 -2.93 -6.53 -1.98
CA SER A 72 -2.64 -7.12 -3.30
C SER A 72 -1.84 -8.42 -3.27
N GLY A 73 -1.08 -8.68 -2.20
CA GLY A 73 -0.20 -9.84 -2.08
C GLY A 73 1.15 -9.66 -2.79
N ALA A 74 1.41 -8.47 -3.36
CA ALA A 74 2.66 -8.17 -4.06
C ALA A 74 3.92 -8.23 -3.16
N TRP A 75 3.76 -8.23 -1.84
CA TRP A 75 4.83 -8.25 -0.84
C TRP A 75 4.83 -9.52 0.04
N GLY A 76 3.98 -10.51 -0.27
CA GLY A 76 3.93 -11.77 0.47
C GLY A 76 2.52 -12.32 0.64
N ARG A 77 2.40 -13.41 1.41
CA ARG A 77 1.10 -13.96 1.81
C ARG A 77 0.36 -12.95 2.69
N ILE A 78 -0.94 -12.84 2.43
CA ILE A 78 -1.87 -12.07 3.25
C ILE A 78 -2.62 -13.05 4.13
N ASP A 79 -2.70 -12.74 5.41
CA ASP A 79 -3.69 -13.34 6.31
C ASP A 79 -5.03 -12.63 6.08
N ARG A 80 -6.05 -13.41 5.71
CA ARG A 80 -7.37 -12.88 5.34
C ARG A 80 -8.08 -12.28 6.55
N ASP A 81 -7.99 -12.94 7.69
CA ASP A 81 -8.74 -12.56 8.89
C ASP A 81 -8.13 -11.27 9.46
N ASP A 82 -6.80 -11.18 9.52
CA ASP A 82 -6.12 -9.95 9.92
C ASP A 82 -6.45 -8.77 9.00
N ALA A 83 -6.57 -9.02 7.69
CA ALA A 83 -6.94 -7.98 6.73
C ALA A 83 -8.37 -7.47 6.93
N VAL A 84 -9.33 -8.38 7.14
CA VAL A 84 -10.73 -8.02 7.41
C VAL A 84 -10.84 -7.28 8.75
N GLU A 85 -10.20 -7.79 9.80
CA GLU A 85 -10.18 -7.14 11.12
C GLU A 85 -9.61 -5.72 11.08
N ALA A 86 -8.54 -5.50 10.31
CA ALA A 86 -7.99 -4.16 10.11
C ALA A 86 -8.98 -3.23 9.40
N MET A 87 -9.72 -3.73 8.41
CA MET A 87 -10.74 -2.95 7.70
C MET A 87 -11.91 -2.57 8.60
N LEU A 88 -12.37 -3.48 9.45
CA LEU A 88 -13.42 -3.21 10.43
C LEU A 88 -13.00 -2.11 11.39
N ARG A 89 -11.77 -2.17 11.92
CA ARG A 89 -11.23 -1.12 12.81
C ARG A 89 -11.16 0.25 12.13
N TYR A 90 -10.84 0.30 10.83
CA TYR A 90 -10.85 1.54 10.08
C TYR A 90 -12.27 2.09 9.91
N ALA A 91 -13.24 1.23 9.61
CA ALA A 91 -14.64 1.62 9.52
C ALA A 91 -15.17 2.16 10.85
N ASP A 92 -14.89 1.47 11.96
CA ASP A 92 -15.27 1.92 13.32
C ASP A 92 -14.62 3.24 13.71
N ALA A 93 -13.42 3.52 13.19
CA ALA A 93 -12.73 4.80 13.36
C ALA A 93 -13.23 5.91 12.39
N GLY A 94 -14.23 5.63 11.55
CA GLY A 94 -14.80 6.57 10.58
C GLY A 94 -13.97 6.73 9.28
N LEU A 95 -13.04 5.81 9.02
CA LEU A 95 -12.27 5.69 7.77
C LEU A 95 -12.92 4.62 6.89
N SER A 96 -14.12 4.89 6.40
CA SER A 96 -14.99 3.89 5.76
C SER A 96 -14.92 3.86 4.22
N THR A 97 -13.96 4.53 3.58
CA THR A 97 -13.84 4.57 2.11
C THR A 97 -12.52 3.92 1.69
N PHE A 98 -12.62 2.85 0.90
CA PHE A 98 -11.50 2.01 0.49
C PHE A 98 -11.24 2.14 -1.02
N ASP A 99 -10.00 2.46 -1.38
CA ASP A 99 -9.55 2.60 -2.77
C ASP A 99 -9.02 1.26 -3.27
N MET A 100 -9.73 0.67 -4.24
CA MET A 100 -9.48 -0.67 -4.76
C MET A 100 -9.03 -0.62 -6.22
N ALA A 101 -8.04 -1.45 -6.54
CA ALA A 101 -7.61 -1.73 -7.90
C ALA A 101 -7.76 -3.23 -8.20
N ASP A 102 -7.73 -3.58 -9.49
CA ASP A 102 -7.87 -4.95 -9.97
C ASP A 102 -6.72 -5.87 -9.54
N HIS A 103 -5.61 -5.33 -9.04
CA HIS A 103 -4.55 -6.14 -8.43
C HIS A 103 -4.81 -6.44 -6.93
N CYS A 104 -5.77 -5.77 -6.28
CA CYS A 104 -6.13 -5.98 -4.85
C CYS A 104 -7.14 -7.12 -4.67
N LYS A 105 -7.10 -8.12 -5.55
CA LYS A 105 -8.12 -9.17 -5.65
C LYS A 105 -8.24 -10.04 -4.40
N THR A 106 -7.14 -10.26 -3.68
CA THR A 106 -7.10 -11.18 -2.54
C THR A 106 -8.08 -10.79 -1.44
N VAL A 107 -8.19 -9.49 -1.13
CA VAL A 107 -9.10 -9.00 -0.08
C VAL A 107 -10.44 -8.53 -0.63
N SER A 108 -10.51 -8.15 -1.90
CA SER A 108 -11.79 -7.89 -2.59
C SER A 108 -12.77 -9.06 -2.44
N LEU A 109 -12.28 -10.27 -2.70
CA LEU A 109 -13.08 -11.49 -2.59
C LEU A 109 -13.48 -11.79 -1.14
N SER A 110 -12.65 -11.44 -0.16
CA SER A 110 -12.96 -11.72 1.24
C SER A 110 -13.96 -10.79 1.87
N ILE A 111 -13.97 -9.51 1.47
CA ILE A 111 -14.94 -8.52 1.95
C ILE A 111 -16.33 -8.81 1.37
N SER A 112 -16.39 -9.27 0.12
CA SER A 112 -17.66 -9.56 -0.56
C SER A 112 -18.44 -10.73 0.08
N ASP A 113 -17.80 -11.53 0.94
CA ASP A 113 -18.42 -12.62 1.68
C ASP A 113 -19.05 -12.15 3.02
N PHE A 114 -18.90 -10.88 3.38
CA PHE A 114 -19.53 -10.21 4.54
C PHE A 114 -20.67 -9.28 4.09
#